data_AF-A0A380EL91-F1
#
_entry.id   AF-A0A380EL91-F1
#
_cell.length_a   1.000
_cell.length_b   1.000
_cell.length_c   1.000
_cell.angle_alpha   90.00
_cell.angle_beta   90.00
_cell.angle_gamma   90.00
#
_symmetry.space_group_name_H-M   'P 1'
#
loop_
_entity.id
_entity.type
_entity.pdbx_description
1 polymer ?
#
loop_
_entity_poly.entity_id
_entity_poly.type
_entity_poly.pdbx_seq_one_letter_code
_entity_poly.pdbx_strand_id
1 'polypeptide(L)' 'MRDTLHFEMLWDTSKIDVIIRKIYKKELISKLRSETDERQVFYFYSTSQKKLLDKITKEIEVLSVTN' A
#
# COMPACT_ATOMS: atom_id res chain seq x y z
N MET A 1 -8.25 -0.02 7.07
CA MET A 1 -7.24 0.48 6.11
C MET A 1 -7.71 1.73 5.38
N ARG A 2 -8.68 1.68 4.45
CA ARG A 2 -9.15 2.91 3.76
C ARG A 2 -9.59 3.98 4.75
N ASP A 3 -10.47 3.62 5.68
CA ASP A 3 -11.01 4.57 6.65
C ASP A 3 -9.94 5.02 7.66
N THR A 4 -9.02 4.12 8.03
CA THR A 4 -7.83 4.41 8.82
C THR A 4 -6.95 5.47 8.14
N LEU A 5 -6.63 5.30 6.85
CA LEU A 5 -5.84 6.24 6.07
C LEU A 5 -6.57 7.58 5.87
N HIS A 6 -7.89 7.54 5.66
CA HIS A 6 -8.70 8.75 5.58
C HIS A 6 -8.62 9.55 6.87
N PHE A 7 -8.73 8.87 8.02
CA PHE A 7 -8.70 9.51 9.33
C PHE A 7 -7.30 10.02 9.71
N GLU A 8 -6.28 9.17 9.61
CA GLU A 8 -4.92 9.48 10.07
C GLU A 8 -4.19 10.47 9.14
N MET A 9 -4.42 10.38 7.83
CA MET A 9 -3.72 11.21 6.84
C MET A 9 -4.58 12.35 6.29
N LEU A 10 -5.87 12.43 6.69
CA LEU A 10 -6.85 13.40 6.16
C LEU A 10 -7.00 13.32 4.63
N TRP A 11 -6.75 12.15 4.04
CA TRP A 11 -6.82 11.94 2.60
C TRP A 11 -8.23 11.58 2.16
N ASP A 12 -8.70 12.14 1.05
CA ASP A 12 -9.98 11.77 0.44
C ASP A 12 -10.03 10.25 0.15
N THR A 13 -11.11 9.59 0.57
CA THR A 13 -11.35 8.15 0.37
C THR A 13 -11.28 7.77 -1.11
N SER A 14 -11.75 8.64 -2.01
CA SER A 14 -11.68 8.41 -3.45
C SER A 14 -10.23 8.35 -3.95
N LYS A 15 -9.35 9.20 -3.41
CA LYS A 15 -7.92 9.24 -3.76
C LYS A 15 -7.18 8.04 -3.19
N ILE A 16 -7.50 7.63 -1.97
CA ILE A 16 -6.96 6.40 -1.36
C ILE A 16 -7.28 5.19 -2.25
N ASP A 17 -8.53 5.04 -2.68
CA ASP A 17 -8.93 3.92 -3.55
C ASP A 17 -8.23 3.94 -4.91
N VAL A 18 -8.00 5.14 -5.49
CA VAL A 18 -7.22 5.28 -6.73
C VAL A 18 -5.76 4.86 -6.52
N ILE A 19 -5.12 5.30 -5.43
CA ILE A 19 -3.72 4.96 -5.13
C ILE A 19 -3.57 3.46 -4.88
N ILE A 20 -4.41 2.86 -4.04
CA ILE A 20 -4.38 1.42 -3.76
C ILE A 20 -4.51 0.61 -5.07
N ARG A 21 -5.43 1.00 -5.97
CA ARG A 21 -5.56 0.35 -7.29
C ARG A 21 -4.32 0.49 -8.16
N LYS A 22 -3.67 1.65 -8.16
CA LYS A 22 -2.42 1.88 -8.91
C LYS A 22 -1.26 1.04 -8.36
N ILE A 23 -1.11 0.97 -7.04
CA ILE A 23 -0.07 0.18 -6.36
C ILE A 23 -0.31 -1.31 -6.58
N TYR A 24 -1.56 -1.77 -6.49
CA TYR A 24 -1.92 -3.15 -6.79
C TYR A 24 -1.63 -3.55 -8.25
N LYS A 25 -1.99 -2.70 -9.22
CA LYS A 25 -1.68 -2.92 -10.64
C LYS A 25 -0.17 -2.98 -10.94
N LYS A 26 0.65 -2.37 -10.09
CA LYS A 26 2.11 -2.42 -10.18
C LYS A 26 2.72 -3.60 -9.40
N GLU A 27 1.88 -4.49 -8.87
CA GLU A 27 2.27 -5.67 -8.10
C GLU A 27 3.08 -5.33 -6.84
N LEU A 28 2.94 -4.11 -6.32
CA LEU A 28 3.63 -3.65 -5.11
C LEU A 28 2.90 -4.07 -3.82
N ILE A 29 1.60 -4.38 -3.92
CA ILE A 29 0.78 -4.95 -2.83
C ILE A 29 -0.02 -6.13 -3.34
N SER A 30 -0.32 -7.06 -2.44
CA SER A 30 -1.25 -8.16 -2.67
C SER A 30 -2.61 -7.86 -2.05
N LYS A 31 -3.66 -8.49 -2.58
CA LYS A 31 -5.01 -8.40 -2.00
C LYS A 31 -5.67 -9.77 -1.93
N LEU A 32 -6.46 -10.00 -0.88
CA LEU A 32 -7.29 -11.19 -0.70
C LEU A 32 -8.72 -10.74 -0.36
N ARG A 33 -9.72 -11.28 -1.06
CA ARG A 33 -11.13 -11.07 -0.71
C ARG A 33 -11.54 -12.09 0.33
N SER A 34 -12.30 -11.69 1.33
CA SER A 34 -12.82 -12.63 2.32
C SER A 34 -13.77 -13.65 1.67
N GLU A 35 -13.73 -14.89 2.12
CA GLU A 35 -14.64 -15.95 1.69
C GLU A 35 -16.02 -15.84 2.36
N THR A 36 -16.09 -15.19 3.52
CA THR A 36 -17.32 -15.07 4.32
C THR A 36 -18.04 -13.74 4.17
N ASP A 37 -17.33 -12.69 3.78
CA ASP A 37 -17.90 -11.36 3.50
C ASP A 37 -17.31 -10.78 2.21
N GLU A 38 -18.09 -10.83 1.13
CA GLU A 38 -17.65 -10.32 -0.17
C GLU A 38 -17.28 -8.83 -0.16
N ARG A 39 -17.77 -8.05 0.81
CA ARG A 39 -17.43 -6.62 0.94
C ARG A 39 -16.05 -6.40 1.58
N GLN A 40 -15.50 -7.42 2.23
CA GLN A 40 -14.23 -7.33 2.93
C GLN A 40 -13.05 -7.70 2.03
N VAL A 41 -12.05 -6.81 1.98
CA VAL A 41 -10.81 -6.99 1.22
C VAL A 41 -9.62 -6.71 2.13
N PHE A 42 -8.69 -7.65 2.19
CA PHE A 42 -7.43 -7.55 2.92
C PHE A 42 -6.30 -7.20 1.98
N TYR A 43 -5.43 -6.27 2.38
CA TYR A 43 -4.21 -5.90 1.67
C TYR A 43 -3.00 -6.30 2.49
N PHE A 44 -1.98 -6.87 1.84
CA PHE A 44 -0.78 -7.35 2.50
C PHE A 44 0.42 -7.33 1.56
N TYR A 45 1.62 -7.40 2.12
CA TYR A 45 2.85 -7.61 1.36
C TYR A 45 3.23 -9.08 1.38
N SER A 46 3.46 -9.65 0.20
CA SER A 46 4.19 -10.91 0.09
C SER A 46 5.67 -10.71 0.46
N THR A 47 6.39 -11.81 0.65
CA THR A 47 7.82 -11.77 0.98
C THR A 47 8.65 -11.02 -0.06
N SER A 48 8.34 -11.17 -1.35
CA SER A 48 9.04 -10.47 -2.44
C SER A 48 8.73 -8.97 -2.43
N GLN A 49 7.45 -8.60 -2.26
CA GLN A 49 7.01 -7.21 -2.18
C GLN A 49 7.64 -6.49 -0.99
N LYS A 50 7.70 -7.15 0.17
CA LYS A 50 8.34 -6.58 1.36
C LYS A 50 9.83 -6.29 1.12
N LYS A 51 10.57 -7.26 0.57
CA LYS A 51 11.99 -7.07 0.22
C LYS A 51 12.20 -5.91 -0.77
N LEU A 52 11.33 -5.77 -1.76
CA LEU A 52 11.39 -4.68 -2.72
C LEU A 52 11.16 -3.32 -2.04
N LEU A 53 10.16 -3.23 -1.16
CA LEU A 53 9.88 -1.99 -0.43
C LEU A 53 11.00 -1.62 0.53
N ASP A 54 11.56 -2.60 1.25
CA ASP A 54 12.71 -2.36 2.13
C ASP A 54 13.90 -1.79 1.35
N LYS A 55 14.14 -2.30 0.13
CA LYS A 55 15.17 -1.77 -0.77
C LYS A 55 14.85 -0.34 -1.21
N ILE A 56 13.63 -0.06 -1.66
CA ILE A 56 13.21 1.28 -2.10
C ILE A 56 13.35 2.30 -0.96
N THR A 57 12.89 1.96 0.24
CA THR A 57 12.99 2.84 1.41
C THR A 57 14.44 3.17 1.72
N LYS A 58 15.32 2.16 1.71
CA LYS A 58 16.76 2.37 1.95
C LYS A 58 17.41 3.27 0.88
N GLU A 59 17.04 3.10 -0.39
CA GLU A 59 17.53 3.96 -1.47
C GLU A 59 17.06 5.42 -1.30
N ILE A 60 15.80 5.63 -0.90
CA ILE A 60 15.26 6.97 -0.62
C ILE A 60 15.98 7.62 0.57
N GLU A 61 16.23 6.89 1.65
CA GLU A 61 16.96 7.40 2.81
C GLU A 61 18.37 7.87 2.43
N VAL A 62 19.10 7.06 1.66
CA VAL A 62 20.43 7.44 1.16
C VAL A 62 20.35 8.72 0.31
N LEU A 63 19.39 8.83 -0.60
CA LEU A 63 19.20 10.03 -1.41
C LEU A 63 18.85 11.27 -0.58
N SER A 64 18.09 11.11 0.52
CA SER A 64 17.71 12.21 1.41
C SER A 64 18.87 12.75 2.25
N VAL A 65 19.89 11.93 2.52
CA VAL A 65 21.10 12.33 3.28
C VAL A 65 22.17 12.94 2.36
N THR A 66 22.11 12.65 1.07
CA THR A 66 23.12 13.12 0.09
C THR A 66 22.75 14.47 -0.55
N ASN A 67 21.51 14.95 -0.32
CA ASN A 67 21.04 16.29 -0.69
C ASN A 67 20.95 17.19 0.54
#